data_AF-A0A365GW63-F1
#
_entry.id   AF-A0A365GW63-F1
#
_cell.length_a   1.000
_cell.length_b   1.000
_cell.length_c   1.000
_cell.angle_alpha   90.00
_cell.angle_beta   90.00
_cell.angle_gamma   90.00
#
_symmetry.space_group_name_H-M   'P 1'
#
loop_
_entity.id
_entity.type
_entity.pdbx_description
1 polymer ?
#
loop_
_entity_poly.entity_id
_entity_poly.type
_entity_poly.pdbx_seq_one_letter_code
_entity_poly.pdbx_strand_id
1 'polypeptide(L)'
;MAHPHEERESPLSAEEIVQIQRTADPALRNLRITHAYHLLAVGMAGVLGGRDATWGLFGTWASRTAGRFIRGELGLGGIRPLPGPLPAWAGRWLLHTVAPHVGANVAEGNRLVFAELGPLFHTTITAYAEETDRERALARVLETLTPGPIETGGQDLLIAGMRSYHRALSAPGPAARAQAVLLANLQISLHEQTRLQEAIAGSLAPPLRAPFTPAPVKALAARVWSRFATGLLMDLNMPAADFTTSRVLIPLRLGRDVGGAHGSTDYPADLAELDDVELKALLYDLDRTPDSLLGSAATDWTVLAERLNYLADLFRLWQQDPCLHQPPFTPEQSAAIRSGHIPGGPPL
;
A
#
# COMPACT_ATOMS: atom_id res chain seq x y z
N MET A 1 -39.02 -16.65 -2.23
CA MET A 1 -38.48 -15.55 -1.40
C MET A 1 -37.37 -14.93 -2.21
N ALA A 2 -37.55 -13.69 -2.66
CA ALA A 2 -36.58 -13.00 -3.50
C ALA A 2 -35.35 -12.63 -2.66
N HIS A 3 -34.18 -13.06 -3.10
CA HIS A 3 -32.91 -12.57 -2.56
C HIS A 3 -32.86 -11.05 -2.84
N PRO A 4 -32.48 -10.22 -1.85
CA PRO A 4 -32.21 -8.83 -2.14
C PRO A 4 -31.05 -8.81 -3.14
N HIS A 5 -31.26 -8.16 -4.28
CA HIS A 5 -30.17 -7.78 -5.16
C HIS A 5 -29.21 -6.93 -4.31
N GLU A 6 -28.09 -7.51 -3.87
CA GLU A 6 -26.93 -6.72 -3.51
C GLU A 6 -26.64 -5.86 -4.74
N GLU A 7 -26.86 -4.54 -4.61
CA GLU A 7 -26.34 -3.58 -5.57
C GLU A 7 -24.83 -3.83 -5.63
N ARG A 8 -24.38 -4.58 -6.64
CA ARG A 8 -22.96 -4.66 -6.95
C ARG A 8 -22.53 -3.23 -7.23
N GLU A 9 -21.76 -2.65 -6.30
CA GLU A 9 -21.16 -1.33 -6.51
C GLU A 9 -20.48 -1.38 -7.89
N SER A 10 -20.88 -0.46 -8.77
CA SER A 10 -20.34 -0.41 -10.11
C SER A 10 -18.82 -0.19 -10.04
N PRO A 11 -18.03 -0.78 -10.95
CA PRO A 11 -16.59 -0.59 -10.96
C PRO A 11 -16.28 0.92 -11.01
N LEU A 12 -15.30 1.34 -10.21
CA LEU A 12 -14.85 2.73 -10.14
C LEU A 12 -14.59 3.26 -11.55
N SER A 13 -15.27 4.33 -11.94
CA SER A 13 -15.18 4.86 -13.30
C SER A 13 -13.87 5.63 -13.57
N ALA A 14 -13.48 5.74 -14.84
CA ALA A 14 -12.33 6.53 -15.25
C ALA A 14 -12.48 8.02 -14.86
N GLU A 15 -13.69 8.57 -14.95
CA GLU A 15 -13.98 9.93 -14.53
C GLU A 15 -13.78 10.10 -13.02
N GLU A 16 -14.26 9.16 -12.20
CA GLU A 16 -14.04 9.21 -10.76
C GLU A 16 -12.54 9.17 -10.41
N ILE A 17 -11.73 8.35 -11.09
CA ILE A 17 -10.27 8.31 -10.88
C ILE A 17 -9.66 9.70 -11.13
N VAL A 18 -10.05 10.38 -12.21
CA VAL A 18 -9.60 11.74 -12.50
C VAL A 18 -10.07 12.72 -11.42
N GLN A 19 -11.32 12.64 -10.96
CA GLN A 19 -11.84 13.51 -9.90
C GLN A 19 -11.13 13.30 -8.56
N ILE A 20 -10.77 12.06 -8.23
CA ILE A 20 -9.98 11.74 -7.03
C ILE A 20 -8.62 12.42 -7.12
N GLN A 21 -7.91 12.29 -8.24
CA GLN A 21 -6.61 12.94 -8.43
C GLN A 21 -6.69 14.48 -8.32
N ARG A 22 -7.78 15.08 -8.80
CA ARG A 22 -8.02 16.53 -8.76
C ARG A 22 -8.51 17.06 -7.42
N THR A 23 -8.77 16.18 -6.44
CA THR A 23 -9.20 16.60 -5.11
C THR A 23 -8.10 17.40 -4.41
N ALA A 24 -8.38 18.66 -4.12
CA ALA A 24 -7.39 19.63 -3.60
C ALA A 24 -6.98 19.33 -2.15
N ASP A 25 -7.95 18.99 -1.29
CA ASP A 25 -7.68 18.62 0.10
C ASP A 25 -6.97 17.25 0.14
N PRO A 26 -5.71 17.18 0.65
CA PRO A 26 -4.95 15.93 0.69
C PRO A 26 -5.56 14.86 1.62
N ALA A 27 -6.25 15.27 2.69
CA ALA A 27 -6.91 14.33 3.60
C ALA A 27 -8.11 13.67 2.92
N LEU A 28 -8.98 14.48 2.31
CA LEU A 28 -10.11 13.97 1.53
C LEU A 28 -9.63 13.13 0.34
N ARG A 29 -8.58 13.59 -0.37
CA ARG A 29 -8.00 12.84 -1.49
C ARG A 29 -7.50 11.47 -1.05
N ASN A 30 -6.77 11.37 0.06
CA ASN A 30 -6.33 10.07 0.58
C ASN A 30 -7.50 9.15 0.98
N LEU A 31 -8.56 9.69 1.58
CA LEU A 31 -9.76 8.88 1.89
C LEU A 31 -10.38 8.32 0.62
N ARG A 32 -10.51 9.15 -0.43
CA ARG A 32 -11.02 8.72 -1.73
C ARG A 32 -10.10 7.70 -2.41
N ILE A 33 -8.78 7.88 -2.35
CA ILE A 33 -7.79 6.90 -2.85
C ILE A 33 -7.90 5.57 -2.10
N THR A 34 -7.97 5.60 -0.76
CA THR A 34 -8.12 4.41 0.08
C THR A 34 -9.37 3.62 -0.30
N HIS A 35 -10.50 4.31 -0.46
CA HIS A 35 -11.75 3.68 -0.89
C HIS A 35 -11.66 3.16 -2.33
N ALA A 36 -11.04 3.91 -3.23
CA ALA A 36 -10.84 3.51 -4.63
C ALA A 36 -9.98 2.25 -4.75
N TYR A 37 -8.89 2.12 -3.98
CA TYR A 37 -8.10 0.88 -3.96
C TYR A 37 -8.95 -0.32 -3.57
N HIS A 38 -9.84 -0.18 -2.58
CA HIS A 38 -10.73 -1.27 -2.18
C HIS A 38 -11.69 -1.66 -3.31
N LEU A 39 -12.33 -0.67 -3.96
CA LEU A 39 -13.24 -0.93 -5.09
C LEU A 39 -12.52 -1.58 -6.27
N LEU A 40 -11.32 -1.12 -6.60
CA LEU A 40 -10.49 -1.71 -7.66
C LEU A 40 -10.08 -3.14 -7.28
N ALA A 41 -9.75 -3.40 -6.01
CA ALA A 41 -9.41 -4.74 -5.55
C ALA A 41 -10.61 -5.70 -5.58
N VAL A 42 -11.82 -5.23 -5.25
CA VAL A 42 -13.07 -5.99 -5.40
C VAL A 42 -13.33 -6.29 -6.87
N GLY A 43 -13.14 -5.32 -7.77
CA GLY A 43 -13.25 -5.54 -9.21
C GLY A 43 -12.23 -6.56 -9.73
N MET A 44 -10.98 -6.47 -9.27
CA MET A 44 -9.93 -7.44 -9.60
C MET A 44 -10.24 -8.83 -9.07
N ALA A 45 -10.85 -8.95 -7.89
CA ALA A 45 -11.37 -10.22 -7.37
C ALA A 45 -12.52 -10.78 -8.24
N GLY A 46 -13.24 -9.93 -8.97
CA GLY A 46 -14.21 -10.35 -9.98
C GLY A 46 -13.57 -11.00 -11.22
N VAL A 47 -12.38 -10.56 -11.65
CA VAL A 47 -11.69 -11.15 -12.81
C VAL A 47 -10.78 -12.31 -12.41
N LEU A 48 -9.97 -12.14 -11.36
CA LEU A 48 -9.05 -13.18 -10.90
C LEU A 48 -9.78 -14.19 -10.04
N GLY A 49 -10.66 -13.78 -9.14
CA GLY A 49 -11.26 -14.60 -8.07
C GLY A 49 -10.75 -14.15 -6.70
N GLY A 50 -11.57 -14.25 -5.65
CA GLY A 50 -11.34 -13.57 -4.37
C GLY A 50 -10.53 -14.33 -3.31
N ARG A 51 -9.81 -15.42 -3.66
CA ARG A 51 -9.00 -16.18 -2.69
C ARG A 51 -7.62 -15.55 -2.44
N ASP A 52 -6.99 -15.06 -3.50
CA ASP A 52 -5.63 -14.55 -3.47
C ASP A 52 -5.68 -13.03 -3.58
N ALA A 53 -5.19 -12.32 -2.56
CA ALA A 53 -5.17 -10.88 -2.51
C ALA A 53 -4.33 -10.31 -3.65
N THR A 54 -4.91 -9.37 -4.40
CA THR A 54 -4.17 -8.55 -5.36
C THR A 54 -3.54 -7.35 -4.66
N TRP A 55 -2.60 -6.69 -5.34
CA TRP A 55 -1.89 -5.52 -4.84
C TRP A 55 -2.85 -4.45 -4.29
N GLY A 56 -4.04 -4.29 -4.90
CA GLY A 56 -5.03 -3.30 -4.46
C GLY A 56 -5.51 -3.47 -3.02
N LEU A 57 -5.55 -4.71 -2.48
CA LEU A 57 -5.90 -4.92 -1.07
C LEU A 57 -4.79 -4.44 -0.14
N PHE A 58 -3.53 -4.73 -0.46
CA PHE A 58 -2.39 -4.18 0.29
C PHE A 58 -2.34 -2.66 0.21
N GLY A 59 -2.54 -2.10 -0.99
CA GLY A 59 -2.64 -0.66 -1.22
C GLY A 59 -3.77 0.01 -0.42
N THR A 60 -4.90 -0.68 -0.22
CA THR A 60 -6.01 -0.20 0.62
C THR A 60 -5.55 0.04 2.06
N TRP A 61 -4.95 -0.98 2.69
CA TRP A 61 -4.54 -0.91 4.10
C TRP A 61 -3.31 -0.04 4.33
N ALA A 62 -2.38 -0.03 3.38
CA ALA A 62 -1.27 0.91 3.35
C ALA A 62 -1.77 2.37 3.22
N SER A 63 -2.71 2.64 2.31
CA SER A 63 -3.30 3.98 2.13
C SER A 63 -4.12 4.43 3.33
N ARG A 64 -4.85 3.52 3.99
CA ARG A 64 -5.55 3.82 5.25
C ARG A 64 -4.57 4.19 6.36
N THR A 65 -3.49 3.44 6.48
CA THR A 65 -2.41 3.74 7.42
C THR A 65 -1.78 5.10 7.11
N ALA A 66 -1.46 5.36 5.84
CA ALA A 66 -0.97 6.64 5.34
C ALA A 66 -1.89 7.81 5.73
N GLY A 67 -3.21 7.60 5.68
CA GLY A 67 -4.23 8.60 6.04
C GLY A 67 -4.11 9.14 7.46
N ARG A 68 -3.70 8.32 8.42
CA ARG A 68 -3.48 8.76 9.82
C ARG A 68 -2.37 9.79 9.92
N PHE A 69 -1.32 9.67 9.10
CA PHE A 69 -0.24 10.66 9.02
C PHE A 69 -0.72 11.95 8.36
N ILE A 70 -1.45 11.82 7.24
CA ILE A 70 -1.94 12.95 6.45
C ILE A 70 -2.91 13.81 7.28
N ARG A 71 -3.77 13.18 8.08
CA ARG A 71 -4.74 13.86 8.95
C ARG A 71 -4.15 14.31 10.30
N GLY A 72 -2.89 13.99 10.58
CA GLY A 72 -2.23 14.36 11.84
C GLY A 72 -2.78 13.62 13.07
N GLU A 73 -3.37 12.43 12.89
CA GLU A 73 -4.03 11.65 13.94
C GLU A 73 -3.06 10.90 14.85
N LEU A 74 -1.75 11.01 14.59
CA LEU A 74 -0.73 10.47 15.49
C LEU A 74 -0.63 11.39 16.71
N GLY A 75 -1.36 11.01 17.75
CA GLY A 75 -1.15 11.58 19.07
C GLY A 75 0.31 11.43 19.50
N LEU A 76 0.74 12.30 20.41
CA LEU A 76 2.06 12.26 21.07
C LEU A 76 2.39 10.91 21.73
N GLY A 77 1.43 9.98 21.86
CA GLY A 77 1.62 8.61 22.37
C GLY A 77 1.98 7.54 21.33
N GLY A 78 1.83 7.82 20.03
CA GLY A 78 2.35 6.95 18.94
C GLY A 78 3.84 7.18 18.69
N ILE A 79 4.34 8.36 19.06
CA ILE A 79 5.76 8.64 19.20
C ILE A 79 6.15 8.07 20.56
N ARG A 80 6.79 6.90 20.59
CA ARG A 80 7.37 6.37 21.83
C ARG A 80 8.16 7.51 22.51
N PRO A 81 7.95 7.78 23.82
CA PRO A 81 8.60 8.91 24.46
C PRO A 81 10.10 8.77 24.23
N LEU A 82 10.73 9.83 23.70
CA LEU A 82 12.18 9.90 23.67
C LEU A 82 12.70 9.58 25.08
N PRO A 83 13.85 8.91 25.21
CA PRO A 83 14.49 8.81 26.52
C PRO A 83 14.88 10.25 26.95
N GLY A 84 14.08 10.81 27.86
CA GLY A 84 14.23 12.16 28.40
C GLY A 84 13.24 13.19 27.83
N PRO A 85 12.85 14.20 28.62
CA PRO A 85 11.96 15.26 28.14
C PRO A 85 12.64 16.04 27.01
N LEU A 86 12.02 16.06 25.82
CA LEU A 86 12.43 17.00 24.79
C LEU A 86 12.25 18.43 25.33
N PRO A 87 13.18 19.35 25.02
CA PRO A 87 12.92 20.76 25.21
C PRO A 87 11.61 21.16 24.52
N ALA A 88 10.77 21.96 25.17
CA ALA A 88 9.44 22.32 24.65
C ALA A 88 9.46 22.95 23.24
N TRP A 89 10.56 23.63 22.88
CA TRP A 89 10.75 24.15 21.53
C TRP A 89 10.93 23.04 20.48
N ALA A 90 11.58 21.93 20.82
CA ALA A 90 11.78 20.80 19.94
C ALA A 90 10.47 20.03 19.73
N GLY A 91 9.65 19.89 20.77
CA GLY A 91 8.29 19.34 20.66
C GLY A 91 7.37 20.20 19.79
N ARG A 92 7.41 21.54 19.95
CA ARG A 92 6.67 22.47 19.08
C ARG A 92 7.14 22.43 17.63
N TRP A 93 8.45 22.39 17.39
CA TRP A 93 9.01 22.26 16.04
C TRP A 93 8.60 20.95 15.37
N LEU A 94 8.61 19.85 16.11
CA LEU A 94 8.16 18.54 15.63
C LEU A 94 6.68 18.59 15.20
N LEU A 95 5.82 19.16 16.05
CA LEU A 95 4.39 19.25 15.81
C LEU A 95 4.03 20.19 14.66
N HIS A 96 4.66 21.36 14.58
CA HIS A 96 4.25 22.44 13.65
C HIS A 96 5.01 22.46 12.33
N THR A 97 6.13 21.74 12.22
CA THR A 97 6.97 21.78 11.01
C THR A 97 7.18 20.38 10.43
N VAL A 98 7.52 19.41 11.26
CA VAL A 98 7.86 18.06 10.82
C VAL A 98 6.62 17.24 10.49
N ALA A 99 5.64 17.13 11.38
CA ALA A 99 4.44 16.32 11.12
C ALA A 99 3.67 16.77 9.87
N PRO A 100 3.44 18.08 9.61
CA PRO A 100 2.83 18.54 8.37
C PRO A 100 3.67 18.23 7.12
N HIS A 101 5.00 18.33 7.20
CA HIS A 101 5.91 17.99 6.09
C HIS A 101 5.82 16.51 5.73
N VAL A 102 5.87 15.62 6.72
CA VAL A 102 5.72 14.17 6.50
C VAL A 102 4.34 13.87 5.92
N GLY A 103 3.27 14.41 6.51
CA GLY A 103 1.91 14.23 5.99
C GLY A 103 1.74 14.68 4.54
N ALA A 104 2.31 15.83 4.16
CA ALA A 104 2.24 16.33 2.79
C ALA A 104 2.97 15.43 1.78
N ASN A 105 4.18 14.95 2.11
CA ASN A 105 4.92 14.07 1.21
C ASN A 105 4.30 12.66 1.13
N VAL A 106 3.74 12.13 2.23
CA VAL A 106 2.98 10.88 2.22
C VAL A 106 1.71 11.02 1.36
N ALA A 107 0.99 12.14 1.48
CA ALA A 107 -0.16 12.42 0.63
C ALA A 107 0.20 12.52 -0.86
N GLU A 108 1.37 13.05 -1.17
CA GLU A 108 1.85 13.15 -2.54
C GLU A 108 2.33 11.80 -3.08
N GLY A 109 3.08 11.03 -2.30
CA GLY A 109 3.48 9.67 -2.66
C GLY A 109 2.27 8.79 -2.97
N ASN A 110 1.26 8.78 -2.10
CA ASN A 110 0.03 8.01 -2.34
C ASN A 110 -0.73 8.48 -3.60
N ARG A 111 -0.71 9.79 -3.90
CA ARG A 111 -1.30 10.34 -5.12
C ARG A 111 -0.54 9.88 -6.36
N LEU A 112 0.80 9.86 -6.33
CA LEU A 112 1.64 9.43 -7.46
C LEU A 112 1.40 7.96 -7.81
N VAL A 113 1.34 7.09 -6.80
CA VAL A 113 1.04 5.66 -6.99
C VAL A 113 -0.35 5.48 -7.57
N PHE A 114 -1.36 6.15 -6.98
CA PHE A 114 -2.74 6.04 -7.45
C PHE A 114 -2.91 6.57 -8.89
N ALA A 115 -2.17 7.61 -9.26
CA ALA A 115 -2.22 8.19 -10.61
C ALA A 115 -1.82 7.20 -11.71
N GLU A 116 -0.95 6.24 -11.38
CA GLU A 116 -0.47 5.22 -12.31
C GLU A 116 -1.28 3.92 -12.19
N LEU A 117 -1.49 3.43 -10.98
CA LEU A 117 -2.14 2.14 -10.75
C LEU A 117 -3.67 2.19 -10.83
N GLY A 118 -4.30 3.32 -10.47
CA GLY A 118 -5.75 3.49 -10.54
C GLY A 118 -6.30 3.26 -11.96
N PRO A 119 -5.83 4.01 -12.98
CA PRO A 119 -6.22 3.80 -14.38
C PRO A 119 -5.86 2.41 -14.91
N LEU A 120 -4.71 1.85 -14.51
CA LEU A 120 -4.29 0.52 -14.92
C LEU A 120 -5.27 -0.55 -14.44
N PHE A 121 -5.59 -0.58 -13.14
CA PHE A 121 -6.54 -1.55 -12.60
C PHE A 121 -7.94 -1.35 -13.17
N HIS A 122 -8.39 -0.11 -13.35
CA HIS A 122 -9.66 0.16 -14.03
C HIS A 122 -9.69 -0.44 -15.44
N THR A 123 -8.63 -0.23 -16.22
CA THR A 123 -8.51 -0.77 -17.58
C THR A 123 -8.50 -2.29 -17.56
N THR A 124 -7.80 -2.91 -16.61
CA THR A 124 -7.81 -4.37 -16.43
C THR A 124 -9.21 -4.89 -16.14
N ILE A 125 -9.92 -4.29 -15.18
CA ILE A 125 -11.27 -4.73 -14.81
C ILE A 125 -12.24 -4.60 -15.99
N THR A 126 -12.21 -3.46 -16.69
CA THR A 126 -13.11 -3.21 -17.83
C THR A 126 -12.77 -4.08 -19.04
N ALA A 127 -11.48 -4.23 -19.39
CA ALA A 127 -11.06 -5.06 -20.51
C ALA A 127 -11.48 -6.53 -20.33
N TYR A 128 -11.29 -7.11 -19.14
CA TYR A 128 -11.69 -8.51 -18.89
C TYR A 128 -13.20 -8.71 -18.68
N ALA A 129 -13.95 -7.64 -18.43
CA ALA A 129 -15.42 -7.68 -18.38
C ALA A 129 -16.04 -7.58 -19.78
N GLU A 130 -15.43 -6.80 -20.68
CA GLU A 130 -15.97 -6.48 -22.00
C GLU A 130 -15.47 -7.44 -23.10
N GLU A 131 -14.22 -7.92 -23.01
CA GLU A 131 -13.61 -8.80 -24.00
C GLU A 131 -13.81 -10.28 -23.63
N THR A 132 -14.33 -11.07 -24.57
CA THR A 132 -14.46 -12.51 -24.39
C THR A 132 -13.14 -13.25 -24.59
N ASP A 133 -12.26 -12.71 -25.44
CA ASP A 133 -10.92 -13.23 -25.66
C ASP A 133 -9.94 -12.60 -24.67
N ARG A 134 -9.42 -13.42 -23.75
CA ARG A 134 -8.51 -12.98 -22.69
C ARG A 134 -7.19 -12.43 -23.21
N GLU A 135 -6.72 -12.88 -24.37
CA GLU A 135 -5.49 -12.35 -24.98
C GLU A 135 -5.72 -10.95 -25.52
N ARG A 136 -6.90 -10.68 -26.10
CA ARG A 136 -7.30 -9.33 -26.49
C ARG A 136 -7.50 -8.42 -25.28
N ALA A 137 -8.10 -8.94 -24.21
CA ALA A 137 -8.22 -8.21 -22.95
C ALA A 137 -6.84 -7.80 -22.42
N LEU A 138 -5.88 -8.74 -22.38
CA LEU A 138 -4.50 -8.44 -21.99
C LEU A 138 -3.85 -7.42 -22.92
N ALA A 139 -3.96 -7.59 -24.24
CA ALA A 139 -3.37 -6.66 -25.21
C ALA A 139 -3.87 -5.22 -24.98
N ARG A 140 -5.19 -5.03 -24.80
CA ARG A 140 -5.80 -3.73 -24.47
C ARG A 140 -5.23 -3.12 -23.19
N VAL A 141 -4.98 -3.92 -22.16
CA VAL A 141 -4.34 -3.46 -20.91
C VAL A 141 -2.90 -3.01 -21.18
N LEU A 142 -2.11 -3.83 -21.86
CA LEU A 142 -0.70 -3.55 -22.13
C LEU A 142 -0.49 -2.35 -23.05
N GLU A 143 -1.43 -2.06 -23.96
CA GLU A 143 -1.41 -0.87 -24.82
C GLU A 143 -1.45 0.46 -24.05
N THR A 144 -1.93 0.45 -22.80
CA THR A 144 -1.93 1.65 -21.93
C THR A 144 -0.57 1.92 -21.28
N LEU A 145 0.36 0.97 -21.35
CA LEU A 145 1.65 1.04 -20.67
C LEU A 145 2.77 1.40 -21.65
N THR A 146 3.75 2.14 -21.14
CA THR A 146 4.95 2.55 -21.89
C THR A 146 6.06 1.51 -21.69
N PRO A 147 6.49 0.78 -22.73
CA PRO A 147 7.60 -0.17 -22.60
C PRO A 147 8.92 0.50 -22.22
N GLY A 148 9.75 -0.24 -21.49
CA GLY A 148 11.07 0.19 -21.04
C GLY A 148 11.25 0.09 -19.52
N PRO A 149 12.51 0.19 -19.05
CA PRO A 149 12.82 0.12 -17.62
C PRO A 149 12.36 1.38 -16.88
N ILE A 150 12.05 1.22 -15.60
CA ILE A 150 11.54 2.30 -14.74
C ILE A 150 12.54 3.45 -14.60
N GLU A 151 13.84 3.16 -14.64
CA GLU A 151 14.93 4.14 -14.53
C GLU A 151 14.91 5.15 -15.68
N THR A 152 14.34 4.79 -16.82
CA THR A 152 14.14 5.66 -17.98
C THR A 152 12.69 6.09 -18.16
N GLY A 153 11.84 5.89 -17.15
CA GLY A 153 10.42 6.25 -17.17
C GLY A 153 9.48 5.22 -17.82
N GLY A 154 9.97 4.02 -18.14
CA GLY A 154 9.14 2.93 -18.66
C GLY A 154 8.41 2.14 -17.57
N GLN A 155 7.61 1.16 -17.99
CA GLN A 155 6.67 0.42 -17.16
C GLN A 155 6.79 -1.10 -17.35
N ASP A 156 7.97 -1.61 -17.70
CA ASP A 156 8.20 -3.06 -17.94
C ASP A 156 7.79 -3.94 -16.74
N LEU A 157 7.98 -3.45 -15.52
CA LEU A 157 7.54 -4.15 -14.31
C LEU A 157 6.01 -4.23 -14.19
N LEU A 158 5.28 -3.19 -14.58
CA LEU A 158 3.81 -3.23 -14.63
C LEU A 158 3.32 -4.14 -15.76
N ILE A 159 3.99 -4.12 -16.92
CA ILE A 159 3.71 -5.03 -18.04
C ILE A 159 3.88 -6.48 -17.57
N ALA A 160 4.99 -6.79 -16.89
CA ALA A 160 5.24 -8.10 -16.31
C ALA A 160 4.18 -8.47 -15.28
N GLY A 161 3.82 -7.55 -14.37
CA GLY A 161 2.77 -7.75 -13.37
C GLY A 161 1.42 -8.11 -13.99
N MET A 162 0.98 -7.38 -15.02
CA MET A 162 -0.28 -7.67 -15.71
C MET A 162 -0.25 -9.01 -16.45
N ARG A 163 0.91 -9.40 -17.03
CA ARG A 163 1.09 -10.74 -17.62
C ARG A 163 1.02 -11.85 -16.57
N SER A 164 1.59 -11.64 -15.38
CA SER A 164 1.54 -12.59 -14.27
C SER A 164 0.10 -12.76 -13.73
N TYR A 165 -0.67 -11.67 -13.60
CA TYR A 165 -2.10 -11.79 -13.30
C TYR A 165 -2.87 -12.53 -14.40
N HIS A 166 -2.61 -12.23 -15.67
CA HIS A 166 -3.22 -12.98 -16.78
C HIS A 166 -2.90 -14.47 -16.70
N ARG A 167 -1.63 -14.83 -16.43
CA ARG A 167 -1.19 -16.23 -16.25
C ARG A 167 -1.97 -16.94 -15.14
N ALA A 168 -2.29 -16.24 -14.05
CA ALA A 168 -3.06 -16.80 -12.93
C ALA A 168 -4.47 -17.26 -13.34
N LEU A 169 -5.08 -16.68 -14.39
CA LEU A 169 -6.41 -17.05 -14.89
C LEU A 169 -6.47 -18.44 -15.55
N SER A 170 -5.32 -18.97 -15.94
CA SER A 170 -5.17 -20.25 -16.63
C SER A 170 -4.26 -21.22 -15.85
N ALA A 171 -3.94 -20.89 -14.60
CA ALA A 171 -3.08 -21.71 -13.75
C ALA A 171 -3.72 -23.08 -13.45
N PRO A 172 -2.94 -24.17 -13.43
CA PRO A 172 -3.46 -25.54 -13.33
C PRO A 172 -4.01 -25.93 -11.95
N GLY A 173 -3.81 -25.09 -10.92
CA GLY A 173 -4.26 -25.35 -9.55
C GLY A 173 -4.07 -24.15 -8.62
N PRO A 174 -4.57 -24.24 -7.38
CA PRO A 174 -4.58 -23.12 -6.43
C PRO A 174 -3.17 -22.65 -6.06
N ALA A 175 -2.20 -23.54 -5.87
CA ALA A 175 -0.80 -23.17 -5.59
C ALA A 175 -0.15 -22.39 -6.74
N ALA A 176 -0.23 -22.92 -7.97
CA ALA A 176 0.33 -22.25 -9.15
C ALA A 176 -0.32 -20.87 -9.39
N ARG A 177 -1.62 -20.76 -9.13
CA ARG A 177 -2.37 -19.52 -9.19
C ARG A 177 -1.92 -18.53 -8.13
N ALA A 178 -1.81 -18.96 -6.87
CA ALA A 178 -1.36 -18.14 -5.76
C ALA A 178 0.06 -17.60 -6.03
N GLN A 179 0.96 -18.42 -6.55
CA GLN A 179 2.32 -18.01 -6.91
C GLN A 179 2.33 -16.99 -8.07
N ALA A 180 1.48 -17.14 -9.08
CA ALA A 180 1.34 -16.16 -10.15
C ALA A 180 0.78 -14.81 -9.67
N VAL A 181 -0.18 -14.81 -8.75
CA VAL A 181 -0.70 -13.59 -8.09
C VAL A 181 0.38 -12.93 -7.23
N LEU A 182 1.15 -13.71 -6.48
CA LEU A 182 2.26 -13.20 -5.68
C LEU A 182 3.32 -12.54 -6.56
N LEU A 183 3.74 -13.22 -7.64
CA LEU A 183 4.69 -12.66 -8.61
C LEU A 183 4.20 -11.33 -9.15
N ALA A 184 2.92 -11.25 -9.56
CA ALA A 184 2.33 -10.02 -10.06
C ALA A 184 2.36 -8.89 -9.00
N ASN A 185 1.98 -9.20 -7.75
CA ASN A 185 2.01 -8.24 -6.65
C ASN A 185 3.43 -7.70 -6.42
N LEU A 186 4.45 -8.56 -6.45
CA LEU A 186 5.85 -8.17 -6.23
C LEU A 186 6.40 -7.34 -7.40
N GLN A 187 6.06 -7.66 -8.64
CA GLN A 187 6.44 -6.87 -9.82
C GLN A 187 5.84 -5.46 -9.76
N ILE A 188 4.55 -5.36 -9.41
CA ILE A 188 3.86 -4.07 -9.24
C ILE A 188 4.47 -3.28 -8.08
N SER A 189 4.74 -3.93 -6.94
CA SER A 189 5.39 -3.27 -5.80
C SER A 189 6.81 -2.83 -6.09
N LEU A 190 7.60 -3.60 -6.85
CA LEU A 190 8.94 -3.18 -7.23
C LEU A 190 8.89 -1.88 -8.06
N HIS A 191 7.95 -1.78 -8.99
CA HIS A 191 7.69 -0.56 -9.76
C HIS A 191 7.32 0.59 -8.83
N GLU A 192 6.29 0.39 -8.02
CA GLU A 192 5.72 1.38 -7.12
C GLU A 192 6.74 1.89 -6.08
N GLN A 193 7.47 0.99 -5.42
CA GLN A 193 8.48 1.33 -4.42
C GLN A 193 9.68 2.06 -5.02
N THR A 194 10.02 1.80 -6.28
CA THR A 194 11.06 2.53 -7.01
C THR A 194 10.58 3.94 -7.35
N ARG A 195 9.33 4.11 -7.83
CA ARG A 195 8.73 5.44 -8.05
C ARG A 195 8.64 6.27 -6.78
N LEU A 196 8.38 5.63 -5.64
CA LEU A 196 8.30 6.30 -4.35
C LEU A 196 9.65 6.71 -3.76
N GLN A 197 10.79 6.23 -4.28
CA GLN A 197 12.10 6.47 -3.66
C GLN A 197 12.38 7.96 -3.45
N GLU A 198 12.08 8.81 -4.43
CA GLU A 198 12.27 10.27 -4.31
C GLU A 198 11.30 10.90 -3.30
N ALA A 199 10.03 10.50 -3.31
CA ALA A 199 9.02 11.00 -2.38
C ALA A 199 9.34 10.58 -0.94
N ILE A 200 9.81 9.35 -0.72
CA ILE A 200 10.26 8.85 0.59
C ILE A 200 11.51 9.61 1.03
N ALA A 201 12.51 9.77 0.16
CA ALA A 201 13.70 10.55 0.47
C ALA A 201 13.35 12.02 0.81
N GLY A 202 12.42 12.65 0.10
CA GLY A 202 11.92 14.00 0.36
C GLY A 202 11.11 14.13 1.66
N SER A 203 10.30 13.11 1.98
CA SER A 203 9.58 12.99 3.27
C SER A 203 10.55 12.94 4.44
N LEU A 204 11.72 12.34 4.22
CA LEU A 204 12.73 12.02 5.21
C LEU A 204 13.98 12.93 5.11
N ALA A 205 13.89 14.05 4.36
CA ALA A 205 14.87 15.13 4.40
C ALA A 205 14.53 16.13 5.52
N PRO A 206 15.50 16.57 6.35
CA PRO A 206 15.23 17.50 7.45
C PRO A 206 14.60 18.80 6.93
N PRO A 207 13.53 19.34 7.55
CA PRO A 207 12.94 20.64 7.17
C PRO A 207 13.78 21.82 7.70
N LEU A 208 15.11 21.71 7.62
CA LEU A 208 16.07 22.70 8.10
C LEU A 208 16.39 23.70 6.98
N ARG A 209 15.45 24.59 6.67
CA ARG A 209 15.66 25.76 5.79
C ARG A 209 15.71 27.06 6.60
N ALA A 210 16.48 27.11 7.69
CA ALA A 210 16.77 28.37 8.37
C ALA A 210 18.27 28.71 8.21
N PRO A 211 18.62 29.87 7.62
CA PRO A 211 20.02 30.23 7.36
C PRO A 211 20.89 30.39 8.62
N PHE A 212 20.28 30.47 9.81
CA PHE A 212 20.98 30.77 11.07
C PHE A 212 20.83 29.72 12.18
N THR A 213 20.48 28.46 11.87
CA THR A 213 20.41 27.43 12.92
C THR A 213 21.83 27.04 13.39
N PRO A 214 22.14 27.13 14.70
CA PRO A 214 23.43 26.70 15.24
C PRO A 214 23.70 25.21 14.97
N ALA A 215 24.95 24.85 14.66
CA ALA A 215 25.37 23.47 14.40
C ALA A 215 24.90 22.42 15.43
N PRO A 216 24.98 22.64 16.77
CA PRO A 216 24.48 21.67 17.74
C PRO A 216 22.96 21.47 17.67
N VAL A 217 22.21 22.51 17.31
CA VAL A 217 20.76 22.43 17.10
C VAL A 217 20.44 21.67 15.82
N LYS A 218 21.22 21.87 14.74
CA LYS A 218 21.09 21.08 13.50
C LYS A 218 21.39 19.59 13.74
N ALA A 219 22.45 19.28 14.49
CA ALA A 219 22.80 17.89 14.82
C ALA A 219 21.75 17.21 15.71
N LEU A 220 21.23 17.93 16.72
CA LEU A 220 20.14 17.43 17.56
C LEU A 220 18.85 17.25 16.76
N ALA A 221 18.49 18.21 15.91
CA ALA A 221 17.32 18.13 15.03
C ALA A 221 17.44 16.99 14.02
N ALA A 222 18.61 16.78 13.39
CA ALA A 222 18.86 15.64 12.49
C ALA A 222 18.76 14.29 13.21
N ARG A 223 19.24 14.21 14.46
CA ARG A 223 19.16 12.99 15.28
C ARG A 223 17.74 12.68 15.76
N VAL A 224 16.98 13.72 16.11
CA VAL A 224 15.55 13.62 16.44
C VAL A 224 14.76 13.26 15.18
N TRP A 225 15.12 13.84 14.04
CA TRP A 225 14.51 13.60 12.73
C TRP A 225 14.71 12.17 12.25
N SER A 226 15.93 11.65 12.21
CA SER A 226 16.20 10.26 11.80
C SER A 226 15.40 9.27 12.67
N ARG A 227 15.33 9.48 13.98
CA ARG A 227 14.54 8.62 14.88
C ARG A 227 13.02 8.80 14.74
N PHE A 228 12.56 9.98 14.34
CA PHE A 228 11.14 10.27 14.12
C PHE A 228 10.66 9.77 12.76
N ALA A 229 11.44 9.98 11.70
CA ALA A 229 11.28 9.43 10.36
C ALA A 229 11.12 7.90 10.39
N THR A 230 12.04 7.22 11.08
CA THR A 230 12.04 5.77 11.34
C THR A 230 11.02 5.36 12.41
N GLY A 231 10.32 6.27 13.08
CA GLY A 231 9.32 5.91 14.11
C GLY A 231 7.88 6.07 13.62
N LEU A 232 7.62 7.12 12.84
CA LEU A 232 6.31 7.44 12.31
C LEU A 232 5.94 6.50 11.17
N LEU A 233 6.83 6.30 10.18
CA LEU A 233 6.53 5.49 8.98
C LEU A 233 6.64 3.97 9.18
N MET A 234 6.86 3.50 10.41
CA MET A 234 7.20 2.09 10.69
C MET A 234 6.04 1.25 11.23
N ASP A 235 4.81 1.75 11.18
CA ASP A 235 3.63 0.94 11.47
C ASP A 235 2.77 0.82 10.21
N LEU A 236 2.52 -0.42 9.76
CA LEU A 236 1.48 -0.76 8.80
C LEU A 236 0.29 -1.32 9.59
N ASN A 237 -0.89 -0.75 9.44
CA ASN A 237 -2.07 -1.20 10.17
C ASN A 237 -2.92 -2.12 9.28
N MET A 238 -3.03 -3.38 9.70
CA MET A 238 -3.81 -4.42 9.02
C MET A 238 -5.14 -4.65 9.72
N PRO A 239 -6.18 -5.14 9.03
CA PRO A 239 -7.47 -5.42 9.65
C PRO A 239 -7.38 -6.65 10.56
N ALA A 240 -8.04 -6.60 11.71
CA ALA A 240 -8.36 -7.81 12.48
C ALA A 240 -9.53 -8.58 11.84
N ALA A 241 -9.70 -9.87 12.16
CA ALA A 241 -10.84 -10.65 11.66
C ALA A 241 -12.21 -10.04 11.96
N ASP A 242 -12.37 -9.39 13.11
CA ASP A 242 -13.62 -8.74 13.49
C ASP A 242 -13.64 -7.24 13.12
N PHE A 243 -12.74 -6.77 12.25
CA PHE A 243 -12.61 -5.33 11.92
C PHE A 243 -13.93 -4.69 11.48
N THR A 244 -14.79 -5.38 10.72
CA THR A 244 -16.11 -4.86 10.34
C THR A 244 -16.96 -4.38 11.52
N THR A 245 -16.92 -5.09 12.65
CA THR A 245 -17.64 -4.77 13.89
C THR A 245 -16.78 -3.99 14.89
N SER A 246 -15.54 -4.43 15.15
CA SER A 246 -14.66 -3.88 16.18
C SER A 246 -13.92 -2.62 15.75
N ARG A 247 -13.69 -2.46 14.44
CA ARG A 247 -12.81 -1.46 13.83
C ARG A 247 -11.38 -1.49 14.37
N VAL A 248 -10.95 -2.63 14.91
CA VAL A 248 -9.62 -2.83 15.45
C VAL A 248 -8.62 -3.12 14.33
N LEU A 249 -7.51 -2.39 14.38
CA LEU A 249 -6.37 -2.59 13.50
C LEU A 249 -5.22 -3.27 14.25
N ILE A 250 -4.55 -4.19 13.58
CA ILE A 250 -3.34 -4.86 14.04
C ILE A 250 -2.14 -4.05 13.52
N PRO A 251 -1.35 -3.40 14.41
CA PRO A 251 -0.16 -2.68 13.98
C PRO A 251 0.98 -3.67 13.71
N LEU A 252 1.39 -3.77 12.45
CA LEU A 252 2.63 -4.42 12.03
C LEU A 252 3.77 -3.41 12.09
N ARG A 253 4.75 -3.70 12.94
CA ARG A 253 5.94 -2.86 13.08
C ARG A 253 6.95 -3.27 12.02
N LEU A 254 7.25 -2.37 11.08
CA LEU A 254 8.18 -2.62 9.98
C LEU A 254 9.62 -2.91 10.47
N GLY A 255 10.00 -2.36 11.62
CA GLY A 255 11.27 -2.65 12.31
C GLY A 255 11.27 -3.96 13.12
N ARG A 256 10.28 -4.82 12.93
CA ARG A 256 10.22 -6.19 13.45
C ARG A 256 9.90 -7.13 12.30
N ASP A 257 10.21 -8.39 12.48
CA ASP A 257 9.84 -9.42 11.52
C ASP A 257 8.34 -9.40 11.26
N VAL A 258 7.97 -9.64 10.01
CA VAL A 258 6.59 -9.69 9.54
C VAL A 258 5.82 -10.70 10.38
N GLY A 259 4.67 -10.29 10.88
CA GLY A 259 3.71 -11.16 11.55
C GLY A 259 2.41 -11.24 10.75
N GLY A 260 1.79 -12.43 10.75
CA GLY A 260 0.50 -12.67 10.10
C GLY A 260 -0.67 -12.20 10.94
N ALA A 261 -1.88 -12.22 10.38
CA ALA A 261 -3.08 -12.04 11.18
C ALA A 261 -3.13 -13.12 12.27
N HIS A 262 -3.70 -12.77 13.42
CA HIS A 262 -3.89 -13.69 14.54
C HIS A 262 -2.62 -14.35 15.09
N GLY A 263 -1.43 -13.83 14.75
CA GLY A 263 -0.15 -14.36 15.22
C GLY A 263 0.38 -15.53 14.39
N SER A 264 -0.12 -15.75 13.17
CA SER A 264 0.50 -16.74 12.26
C SER A 264 1.95 -16.34 11.94
N THR A 265 2.82 -17.34 11.92
CA THR A 265 4.23 -17.22 11.51
C THR A 265 4.56 -18.11 10.32
N ASP A 266 3.56 -18.78 9.75
CA ASP A 266 3.74 -19.71 8.64
C ASP A 266 3.03 -19.18 7.39
N TYR A 267 3.65 -19.34 6.23
CA TYR A 267 3.05 -19.01 4.95
C TYR A 267 1.81 -19.88 4.67
N PRO A 268 0.79 -19.36 3.94
CA PRO A 268 -0.36 -20.16 3.53
C PRO A 268 0.05 -21.41 2.76
N ALA A 269 -0.72 -22.50 2.88
CA ALA A 269 -0.34 -23.80 2.30
C ALA A 269 -0.02 -23.74 0.79
N ASP A 270 -0.74 -22.93 0.02
CA ASP A 270 -0.53 -22.74 -1.44
C ASP A 270 0.77 -21.97 -1.77
N LEU A 271 1.39 -21.34 -0.76
CA LEU A 271 2.60 -20.52 -0.84
C LEU A 271 3.70 -21.00 0.11
N ALA A 272 3.51 -22.12 0.81
CA ALA A 272 4.49 -22.66 1.74
C ALA A 272 5.73 -23.15 0.98
N GLU A 273 5.53 -23.82 -0.15
CA GLU A 273 6.58 -24.26 -1.07
C GLU A 273 6.40 -23.57 -2.43
N LEU A 274 7.50 -23.08 -3.02
CA LEU A 274 7.49 -22.33 -4.27
C LEU A 274 8.11 -23.12 -5.43
N ASP A 275 7.33 -23.34 -6.47
CA ASP A 275 7.73 -24.08 -7.66
C ASP A 275 7.98 -23.15 -8.86
N ASP A 276 7.28 -22.01 -8.90
CA ASP A 276 7.35 -21.05 -9.99
C ASP A 276 8.76 -20.44 -10.11
N VAL A 277 9.37 -20.65 -11.28
CA VAL A 277 10.77 -20.30 -11.52
C VAL A 277 10.96 -18.78 -11.57
N GLU A 278 10.02 -18.05 -12.15
CA GLU A 278 10.09 -16.59 -12.25
C GLU A 278 9.88 -15.94 -10.88
N LEU A 279 8.94 -16.45 -10.07
CA LEU A 279 8.76 -16.02 -8.69
C LEU A 279 10.01 -16.26 -7.84
N LYS A 280 10.62 -17.44 -7.92
CA LYS A 280 11.87 -17.73 -7.21
C LYS A 280 13.01 -16.83 -7.64
N ALA A 281 13.14 -16.56 -8.94
CA ALA A 281 14.15 -15.66 -9.46
C ALA A 281 13.96 -14.23 -8.92
N LEU A 282 12.72 -13.72 -8.91
CA LEU A 282 12.44 -12.40 -8.34
C LEU A 282 12.69 -12.36 -6.83
N LEU A 283 12.27 -13.38 -6.08
CA LEU A 283 12.50 -13.44 -4.64
C LEU A 283 13.99 -13.55 -4.31
N TYR A 284 14.80 -14.22 -5.13
CA TYR A 284 16.25 -14.24 -4.93
C TYR A 284 16.87 -12.83 -4.90
N ASP A 285 16.32 -11.90 -5.69
CA ASP A 285 16.79 -10.51 -5.73
C ASP A 285 16.18 -9.64 -4.62
N LEU A 286 14.95 -9.94 -4.19
CA LEU A 286 14.17 -9.09 -3.27
C LEU A 286 14.21 -9.52 -1.80
N ASP A 287 14.23 -10.83 -1.55
CA ASP A 287 14.03 -11.44 -0.24
C ASP A 287 15.35 -12.04 0.27
N ARG A 288 15.94 -11.42 1.30
CA ARG A 288 17.16 -11.90 1.95
C ARG A 288 16.85 -12.99 2.98
N THR A 289 15.59 -13.27 3.24
CA THR A 289 15.06 -14.21 4.21
C THR A 289 14.20 -15.28 3.52
N PRO A 290 14.73 -15.98 2.50
CA PRO A 290 13.95 -16.92 1.72
C PRO A 290 13.32 -17.99 2.62
N ASP A 291 12.02 -18.20 2.41
CA ASP A 291 11.21 -19.18 3.13
C ASP A 291 11.19 -19.01 4.66
N SER A 292 11.54 -17.81 5.16
CA SER A 292 11.49 -17.49 6.59
C SER A 292 11.05 -16.06 6.84
N LEU A 293 10.17 -15.87 7.83
CA LEU A 293 9.86 -14.52 8.32
C LEU A 293 10.99 -13.94 9.19
N LEU A 294 11.93 -14.75 9.66
CA LEU A 294 12.99 -14.31 10.58
C LEU A 294 14.03 -13.46 9.85
N GLY A 295 14.23 -12.22 10.32
CA GLY A 295 15.12 -11.25 9.70
C GLY A 295 14.46 -10.38 8.61
N SER A 296 13.14 -10.50 8.44
CA SER A 296 12.36 -9.72 7.48
C SER A 296 12.22 -8.25 7.87
N ALA A 297 12.55 -7.90 9.12
CA ALA A 297 12.53 -6.54 9.63
C ALA A 297 13.33 -5.54 8.76
N ALA A 298 12.73 -4.39 8.48
CA ALA A 298 13.40 -3.26 7.86
C ALA A 298 13.87 -2.27 8.95
N THR A 299 15.17 -2.05 9.02
CA THR A 299 15.77 -1.11 9.96
C THR A 299 15.75 0.32 9.45
N ASP A 300 15.82 0.49 8.12
CA ASP A 300 15.75 1.75 7.43
C ASP A 300 14.83 1.66 6.21
N TRP A 301 13.61 2.20 6.36
CA TRP A 301 12.62 2.24 5.28
C TRP A 301 13.03 3.16 4.12
N THR A 302 14.12 3.92 4.20
CA THR A 302 14.66 4.66 3.04
C THR A 302 15.40 3.75 2.07
N VAL A 303 15.88 2.59 2.54
CA VAL A 303 16.64 1.62 1.74
C VAL A 303 15.65 0.72 1.01
N LEU A 304 15.62 0.85 -0.33
CA LEU A 304 14.69 0.12 -1.20
C LEU A 304 14.76 -1.41 -0.98
N ALA A 305 15.97 -1.96 -0.87
CA ALA A 305 16.16 -3.39 -0.64
C ALA A 305 15.56 -3.88 0.70
N GLU A 306 15.66 -3.09 1.77
CA GLU A 306 15.03 -3.46 3.06
C GLU A 306 13.51 -3.41 2.98
N ARG A 307 12.96 -2.40 2.29
CA ARG A 307 11.50 -2.32 2.06
C ARG A 307 10.98 -3.51 1.27
N LEU A 308 11.66 -3.86 0.18
CA LEU A 308 11.23 -4.94 -0.71
C LEU A 308 11.34 -6.31 -0.03
N ASN A 309 12.35 -6.53 0.80
CA ASN A 309 12.44 -7.72 1.65
C ASN A 309 11.21 -7.86 2.55
N TYR A 310 10.85 -6.78 3.27
CA TYR A 310 9.68 -6.81 4.15
C TYR A 310 8.39 -7.05 3.37
N LEU A 311 8.24 -6.38 2.22
CA LEU A 311 7.05 -6.50 1.38
C LEU A 311 6.90 -7.88 0.75
N ALA A 312 8.01 -8.56 0.42
CA ALA A 312 7.99 -9.91 -0.11
C ALA A 312 7.33 -10.89 0.87
N ASP A 313 7.80 -10.89 2.11
CA ASP A 313 7.28 -11.74 3.18
C ASP A 313 5.87 -11.33 3.60
N LEU A 314 5.59 -10.02 3.70
CA LEU A 314 4.26 -9.50 3.99
C LEU A 314 3.24 -9.98 2.97
N PHE A 315 3.55 -9.84 1.68
CA PHE A 315 2.64 -10.22 0.62
C PHE A 315 2.41 -11.73 0.62
N ARG A 316 3.47 -12.53 0.74
CA ARG A 316 3.37 -13.98 0.78
C ARG A 316 2.54 -14.46 1.98
N LEU A 317 2.77 -13.89 3.16
CA LEU A 317 2.10 -14.29 4.39
C LEU A 317 0.61 -13.91 4.41
N TRP A 318 0.28 -12.70 3.97
CA TRP A 318 -1.08 -12.16 4.05
C TRP A 318 -1.92 -12.42 2.80
N GLN A 319 -1.36 -12.98 1.71
CA GLN A 319 -2.06 -13.08 0.43
C GLN A 319 -3.43 -13.77 0.54
N GLN A 320 -3.52 -14.85 1.32
CA GLN A 320 -4.77 -15.62 1.45
C GLN A 320 -5.55 -15.27 2.73
N ASP A 321 -5.22 -14.16 3.37
CA ASP A 321 -5.93 -13.71 4.55
C ASP A 321 -7.26 -13.03 4.17
N PRO A 322 -8.42 -13.58 4.60
CA PRO A 322 -9.72 -13.04 4.22
C PRO A 322 -9.98 -11.65 4.81
N CYS A 323 -9.26 -11.25 5.87
CA CYS A 323 -9.47 -9.97 6.52
C CYS A 323 -9.13 -8.80 5.60
N LEU A 324 -8.21 -9.01 4.64
CA LEU A 324 -7.82 -7.98 3.67
C LEU A 324 -8.99 -7.49 2.82
N HIS A 325 -9.98 -8.35 2.58
CA HIS A 325 -11.16 -8.05 1.77
C HIS A 325 -12.21 -7.21 2.51
N GLN A 326 -12.03 -6.94 3.80
CA GLN A 326 -12.99 -6.12 4.55
C GLN A 326 -12.99 -4.67 4.04
N PRO A 327 -14.15 -4.01 3.97
CA PRO A 327 -14.22 -2.62 3.51
C PRO A 327 -13.53 -1.69 4.52
N PRO A 328 -12.63 -0.78 4.07
CA PRO A 328 -11.89 0.09 4.97
C PRO A 328 -12.79 1.06 5.74
N PHE A 329 -13.95 1.41 5.18
CA PHE A 329 -14.88 2.39 5.74
C PHE A 329 -16.26 1.77 6.00
N THR A 330 -17.06 2.37 6.88
CA THR A 330 -18.50 2.04 6.98
C THR A 330 -19.25 2.52 5.73
N PRO A 331 -20.44 1.98 5.42
CA PRO A 331 -21.27 2.48 4.32
C PRO A 331 -21.53 4.00 4.39
N GLU A 332 -21.78 4.53 5.59
CA GLU A 332 -22.01 5.96 5.83
C GLU A 332 -20.74 6.78 5.58
N GLN A 333 -19.58 6.29 6.01
CA GLN A 333 -18.29 6.91 5.75
C GLN A 333 -17.99 6.92 4.24
N SER A 334 -18.19 5.79 3.55
CA SER A 334 -18.02 5.70 2.09
C SER A 334 -18.95 6.67 1.35
N ALA A 335 -20.21 6.79 1.76
CA ALA A 335 -21.15 7.75 1.18
C ALA A 335 -20.70 9.21 1.38
N ALA A 336 -20.25 9.57 2.58
CA ALA A 336 -19.71 10.89 2.87
C ALA A 336 -18.46 11.19 2.02
N ILE A 337 -17.51 10.26 1.94
CA ILE A 337 -16.28 10.39 1.14
C ILE A 337 -16.61 10.60 -0.34
N ARG A 338 -17.56 9.83 -0.89
CA ARG A 338 -18.01 9.99 -2.29
C ARG A 338 -18.64 11.36 -2.53
N SER A 339 -19.40 11.87 -1.57
CA SER A 339 -20.00 13.21 -1.63
C SER A 339 -19.02 14.37 -1.40
N GLY A 340 -17.72 14.08 -1.22
CA GLY A 340 -16.69 15.10 -1.03
C GLY A 340 -16.56 15.61 0.41
N HIS A 341 -17.08 14.87 1.38
CA HIS A 341 -16.99 15.21 2.80
C HIS A 341 -16.02 14.28 3.53
N ILE A 342 -15.26 14.83 4.48
CA ILE A 342 -14.51 14.03 5.44
C ILE A 342 -15.50 13.55 6.51
N PRO A 343 -15.77 12.23 6.63
CA PRO A 343 -16.74 11.73 7.59
C PRO A 343 -16.29 11.93 9.04
N GLY A 344 -17.26 12.06 9.96
CA GLY A 344 -17.04 11.85 11.39
C GLY A 344 -17.19 10.38 11.79
N GLY A 345 -17.08 10.07 13.09
CA GLY A 345 -17.36 8.73 13.63
C GLY A 345 -16.10 7.92 13.99
N PRO A 346 -16.15 6.56 13.93
CA PRO A 346 -15.03 5.71 14.32
C PRO A 346 -13.79 5.98 13.45
N PRO A 347 -12.58 5.57 13.91
CA PRO A 347 -11.31 5.94 13.28
C PRO A 347 -11.29 5.68 11.76
N LEU A 348 -10.80 6.67 11.01
CA LEU A 348 -10.66 6.65 9.55
C LEU A 348 -9.34 6.06 9.07
#